data_AF-A0A961GJJ7-F1
#
_entry.id   AF-A0A961GJJ7-F1
#
_cell.length_a   1.000
_cell.length_b   1.000
_cell.length_c   1.000
_cell.angle_alpha   90.00
_cell.angle_beta   90.00
_cell.angle_gamma   90.00
#
_symmetry.space_group_name_H-M   'P 1'
#
loop_
_entity.id
_entity.type
_entity.pdbx_description
1 polymer ?
#
loop_
_entity_poly.entity_id
_entity_poly.type
_entity_poly.pdbx_seq_one_letter_code
_entity_poly.pdbx_strand_id
1 'polypeptide(L)'
;ALDQRPHYAFLRRELQVLSFLRGPTRWVLKTPQNLEQIPALLDAFPDATIACTLRDPVAVLQSAITMLAYGDRLRRFEVGADELATYWIDRIERL
;
A
#
# COMPACT_ATOMS: atom_id res chain seq x y z
N ALA A 1 -3.46 16.35 -4.08
CA ALA A 1 -3.36 15.04 -3.38
C ALA A 1 -4.12 15.11 -2.06
N LEU A 2 -4.67 14.00 -1.58
CA LEU A 2 -5.34 13.91 -0.27
C LEU A 2 -4.28 13.82 0.83
N ASP A 3 -4.40 14.62 1.88
CA ASP A 3 -3.51 14.55 3.05
C ASP A 3 -3.71 13.23 3.80
N GLN A 4 -2.63 12.45 3.93
CA GLN A 4 -2.67 11.12 4.57
C GLN A 4 -2.40 11.14 6.08
N ARG A 5 -1.99 12.27 6.67
CA ARG A 5 -1.67 12.36 8.10
C ARG A 5 -2.84 11.93 9.02
N PRO A 6 -4.11 12.28 8.74
CA PRO A 6 -5.23 11.82 9.56
C PRO A 6 -5.39 10.29 9.57
N HIS A 7 -5.08 9.62 8.46
CA HIS A 7 -5.18 8.16 8.34
C HIS A 7 -4.09 7.45 9.15
N TYR A 8 -2.85 7.95 9.14
CA TYR A 8 -1.79 7.40 9.99
C TYR A 8 -2.00 7.71 11.48
N ALA A 9 -2.57 8.88 11.82
CA ALA A 9 -2.97 9.17 13.19
C ALA A 9 -4.06 8.20 13.69
N PHE A 10 -4.99 7.81 12.81
CA PHE A 10 -5.98 6.78 13.12
C PHE A 10 -5.33 5.40 13.30
N LEU A 11 -4.44 4.98 12.38
CA LEU A 11 -3.66 3.74 12.52
C LEU A 11 -2.94 3.67 13.87
N ARG A 12 -2.29 4.77 14.31
CA ARG A 12 -1.65 4.82 15.63
C ARG A 12 -2.63 4.52 16.76
N ARG A 13 -3.85 5.04 16.69
CA ARG A 13 -4.91 4.76 17.68
C ARG A 13 -5.36 3.30 17.64
N GLU A 14 -5.54 2.73 16.44
CA GLU A 14 -5.86 1.31 16.29
C GLU A 14 -4.80 0.41 16.95
N LEU A 15 -3.52 0.69 16.71
CA LEU A 15 -2.42 -0.06 17.31
C LEU A 15 -2.37 0.08 18.83
N GLN A 16 -2.69 1.26 19.38
CA GLN A 16 -2.79 1.46 20.84
C GLN A 16 -3.91 0.62 21.45
N VAL A 17 -5.09 0.57 20.81
CA VAL A 17 -6.22 -0.26 21.26
C VAL A 17 -5.87 -1.74 21.21
N LEU A 18 -5.27 -2.21 20.12
CA LEU A 18 -4.83 -3.59 20.00
C LEU A 18 -3.74 -3.94 21.02
N SER A 19 -2.83 -2.99 21.31
CA SER A 19 -1.79 -3.12 22.33
C SER A 19 -2.36 -3.27 23.74
N PHE A 20 -3.40 -2.49 24.07
CA PHE A 20 -4.08 -2.55 25.37
C PHE A 20 -4.67 -3.93 25.66
N LEU A 21 -5.19 -4.63 24.64
CA LEU A 21 -5.75 -5.97 24.82
C LEU A 21 -4.66 -7.03 25.02
N ARG A 22 -3.86 -7.29 23.97
CA ARG A 22 -2.74 -8.27 23.96
C ARG A 22 -1.76 -8.01 22.79
N GLY A 23 -1.41 -6.75 22.52
CA GLY A 23 -0.50 -6.46 21.40
C GLY A 23 0.96 -6.79 21.73
N PRO A 24 1.81 -6.86 20.70
CA PRO A 24 3.24 -7.11 20.85
C PRO A 24 3.96 -5.90 21.46
N THR A 25 5.21 -6.11 21.89
CA THR A 25 6.11 -5.02 22.30
C THR A 25 6.66 -4.20 21.12
N ARG A 26 6.61 -4.77 19.91
CA ARG A 26 6.96 -4.11 18.64
C ARG A 26 6.00 -4.51 17.55
N TRP A 27 5.41 -3.53 16.88
CA TRP A 27 4.54 -3.75 15.74
C TRP A 27 5.35 -3.93 14.45
N VAL A 28 4.96 -4.90 13.64
CA VAL A 28 5.44 -5.07 12.26
C VAL A 28 4.25 -4.83 11.35
N LEU A 29 4.36 -3.79 10.52
CA LEU A 29 3.30 -3.34 9.62
C LEU A 29 3.74 -3.53 8.18
N LYS A 30 2.80 -3.86 7.28
CA LYS A 30 3.09 -4.03 5.86
C LYS A 30 1.89 -3.68 5.00
N THR A 31 2.02 -2.61 4.22
CA THR A 31 1.12 -2.31 3.11
C THR A 31 1.87 -1.54 2.02
N PRO A 32 1.62 -1.81 0.71
CA PRO A 32 2.33 -1.11 -0.36
C PRO A 32 2.10 0.41 -0.33
N GLN A 33 0.95 0.87 0.15
CA GLN A 33 0.60 2.30 0.29
C GLN A 33 1.57 3.08 1.19
N ASN A 34 2.32 2.41 2.09
CA ASN A 34 3.32 3.09 2.91
C ASN A 34 4.43 3.73 2.08
N LEU A 35 4.79 3.12 0.94
CA LEU A 35 5.86 3.63 0.08
C LEU A 35 5.50 5.00 -0.54
N GLU A 36 4.22 5.21 -0.86
CA GLU A 36 3.74 6.48 -1.42
C GLU A 36 3.60 7.58 -0.35
N GLN A 37 3.68 7.24 0.94
CA GLN A 37 3.26 8.12 2.04
C GLN A 37 4.25 8.17 3.21
N ILE A 38 5.54 7.96 2.93
CA ILE A 38 6.61 7.94 3.95
C ILE A 38 6.59 9.17 4.87
N PRO A 39 6.43 10.42 4.38
CA PRO A 39 6.39 11.58 5.27
C PRO A 39 5.25 11.52 6.30
N ALA A 40 4.03 11.20 5.86
CA ALA A 40 2.88 11.10 6.76
C ALA A 40 3.01 9.92 7.74
N LEU A 41 3.67 8.83 7.33
CA LEU A 41 4.00 7.71 8.20
C LEU A 41 4.97 8.13 9.30
N LEU A 42 6.06 8.83 8.95
CA LEU A 42 7.07 9.28 9.91
C LEU A 42 6.55 10.36 10.86
N ASP A 43 5.59 11.19 10.43
CA ASP A 43 4.89 12.14 11.32
C ASP A 43 4.14 11.40 12.45
N ALA A 44 3.53 10.25 12.14
CA ALA A 44 2.79 9.45 13.12
C ALA A 44 3.68 8.51 13.95
N PHE A 45 4.78 8.03 13.35
CA PHE A 45 5.71 7.06 13.91
C PHE A 45 7.16 7.51 13.68
N PRO A 46 7.64 8.53 14.43
CA PRO A 46 8.95 9.14 14.19
C PRO A 46 10.13 8.18 14.44
N ASP A 47 9.91 7.10 15.18
CA ASP A 47 10.87 6.03 15.48
C ASP A 47 10.73 4.80 14.56
N ALA A 48 9.90 4.88 13.51
CA ALA A 48 9.68 3.77 12.59
C ALA A 48 10.97 3.37 11.86
N THR A 49 11.22 2.06 11.79
CA THR A 49 12.23 1.47 10.90
C THR A 49 11.53 1.00 9.62
N ILE A 50 11.98 1.49 8.46
CA ILE A 50 11.41 1.14 7.16
C ILE A 50 12.28 0.09 6.48
N ALA A 51 11.73 -1.09 6.22
CA ALA A 51 12.37 -2.13 5.42
C ALA A 51 11.83 -2.11 3.99
N CYS A 52 12.66 -1.65 3.04
CA CYS A 52 12.30 -1.60 1.63
C CYS A 52 12.69 -2.90 0.91
N THR A 53 11.71 -3.62 0.37
CA THR A 53 11.95 -4.78 -0.48
C THR A 53 11.98 -4.34 -1.95
N LEU A 54 13.11 -4.54 -2.62
CA LEU A 54 13.28 -4.18 -4.04
C LEU A 54 13.04 -5.40 -4.93
N ARG A 55 12.40 -5.18 -6.08
CA ARG A 55 12.18 -6.17 -7.14
C ARG A 55 12.26 -5.46 -8.49
N ASP A 56 12.61 -6.21 -9.54
CA ASP A 56 12.58 -5.71 -10.91
C ASP A 56 11.23 -5.01 -11.22
N PRO A 57 11.25 -3.73 -11.65
CA PRO A 57 10.04 -2.93 -11.79
C PRO A 57 9.11 -3.46 -12.90
N VAL A 58 9.68 -4.03 -13.97
CA VAL A 58 8.90 -4.62 -15.07
C VAL A 58 8.15 -5.86 -14.58
N ALA A 59 8.83 -6.74 -13.83
CA ALA A 59 8.22 -7.92 -13.22
C ALA A 59 7.14 -7.57 -12.17
N VAL A 60 7.33 -6.48 -11.41
CA VAL A 60 6.32 -5.98 -10.47
C VAL A 60 5.07 -5.51 -11.21
N LEU A 61 5.23 -4.69 -12.25
CA LEU A 61 4.12 -4.18 -13.08
C LEU A 61 3.31 -5.33 -13.68
N GLN A 62 3.99 -6.27 -14.35
CA GLN A 62 3.34 -7.42 -14.98
C GLN A 62 2.56 -8.26 -13.96
N SER A 63 3.16 -8.51 -12.79
CA SER A 63 2.53 -9.26 -11.70
C SER A 63 1.29 -8.54 -11.15
N ALA A 64 1.37 -7.23 -10.94
CA ALA A 64 0.27 -6.43 -10.40
C ALA A 64 -0.92 -6.38 -11.37
N ILE A 65 -0.65 -6.11 -12.66
CA ILE A 65 -1.67 -6.09 -13.71
C ILE A 65 -2.37 -7.45 -13.80
N THR A 66 -1.60 -8.54 -13.79
CA THR A 66 -2.16 -9.90 -13.85
C THR A 66 -3.06 -10.21 -12.65
N MET A 67 -2.60 -9.89 -11.43
CA MET A 67 -3.36 -10.11 -10.21
C MET A 67 -4.68 -9.31 -10.21
N LEU A 68 -4.63 -8.05 -10.65
CA LEU A 68 -5.81 -7.18 -10.72
C LEU A 68 -6.78 -7.63 -11.81
N ALA A 69 -6.30 -7.99 -13.00
CA ALA A 69 -7.12 -8.55 -14.08
C ALA A 69 -7.83 -9.83 -13.64
N TYR A 70 -7.13 -10.70 -12.89
CA TYR A 70 -7.73 -11.91 -12.35
C TYR A 70 -8.83 -11.59 -11.34
N GLY A 71 -8.60 -10.64 -10.42
CA GLY A 71 -9.60 -10.18 -9.46
C GLY A 71 -10.83 -9.55 -10.12
N ASP A 72 -10.66 -8.91 -11.27
CA ASP A 72 -11.75 -8.27 -12.02
C ASP A 72 -12.80 -9.28 -12.50
N ARG A 73 -12.43 -10.54 -12.70
CA ARG A 73 -13.36 -11.64 -13.03
C ARG A 73 -14.43 -11.88 -11.97
N LEU A 74 -14.19 -11.46 -10.72
CA LEU A 74 -15.13 -11.62 -9.61
C LEU A 74 -16.11 -10.45 -9.47
N ARG A 75 -15.78 -9.29 -10.06
CA ARG A 75 -16.47 -8.02 -9.79
C ARG A 75 -16.91 -7.26 -11.04
N ARG A 76 -16.52 -7.72 -12.23
CA ARG A 76 -16.88 -7.15 -13.53
C ARG A 76 -17.45 -8.21 -14.45
N PHE A 77 -18.33 -7.79 -15.36
CA PHE A 77 -18.84 -8.65 -16.43
C PHE A 77 -17.78 -8.96 -17.49
N GLU A 78 -16.87 -8.01 -17.76
CA GLU A 78 -15.78 -8.15 -18.72
C GLU A 78 -14.47 -7.62 -18.12
N VAL A 79 -13.34 -8.24 -18.49
CA VAL A 79 -12.00 -7.86 -18.02
C VAL A 79 -11.27 -7.08 -19.12
N GLY A 80 -11.14 -5.78 -18.90
CA GLY A 80 -10.38 -4.85 -19.74
C GLY A 80 -8.88 -4.88 -19.45
N ALA A 81 -8.17 -5.89 -19.95
CA ALA A 81 -6.75 -6.11 -19.62
C ALA A 81 -5.84 -4.97 -20.14
N ASP A 82 -6.08 -4.48 -21.35
CA ASP A 82 -5.26 -3.44 -21.98
C ASP A 82 -5.46 -2.07 -21.30
N GLU A 83 -6.70 -1.71 -20.92
CA GLU A 83 -6.95 -0.47 -20.19
C GLU A 83 -6.36 -0.52 -18.79
N LEU A 84 -6.45 -1.68 -18.13
CA LEU A 84 -5.83 -1.91 -16.84
C LEU A 84 -4.31 -1.76 -16.93
N ALA A 85 -3.67 -2.37 -17.93
CA ALA A 85 -2.23 -2.27 -18.15
C ALA A 85 -1.82 -0.81 -18.39
N THR A 86 -2.51 -0.11 -19.28
CA THR A 86 -2.26 1.30 -19.60
C THR A 86 -2.33 2.18 -18.35
N TYR A 87 -3.37 2.00 -17.54
CA TYR A 87 -3.54 2.75 -16.30
C TYR A 87 -2.39 2.52 -15.30
N TRP A 88 -1.97 1.27 -15.10
CA TRP A 88 -0.93 0.95 -14.12
C TRP A 88 0.47 1.35 -14.56
N ILE A 89 0.77 1.29 -15.86
CA ILE A 89 2.02 1.79 -16.42
C ILE A 89 2.11 3.31 -16.18
N ASP A 90 1.10 4.05 -16.62
CA ASP A 90 1.04 5.52 -16.46
C ASP A 90 1.12 5.94 -14.98
N ARG A 91 0.44 5.21 -14.10
CA ARG A 91 0.46 5.51 -12.67
C ARG A 91 1.85 5.37 -12.06
N ILE A 92 2.57 4.29 -12.37
CA ILE A 92 3.90 4.06 -11.77
C ILE A 92 4.92 5.06 -12.30
N GLU A 93 4.83 5.48 -13.55
CA GLU A 93 5.71 6.53 -14.10
C GLU A 93 5.52 7.90 -13.44
N ARG A 94 4.37 8.15 -12.80
CA ARG A 94 4.03 9.43 -12.15
C ARG A 94 4.22 9.45 -10.63
N LEU A 95 4.50 8.30 -10.00
CA LEU A 95 4.76 8.17 -8.56
C LEU A 95 6.19 8.60 -8.22
#